data_AF-A0A507CDK6-F1
#
_entry.id   AF-A0A507CDK6-F1
#
_cell.length_a   1.000
_cell.length_b   1.000
_cell.length_c   1.000
_cell.angle_alpha   90.00
_cell.angle_beta   90.00
_cell.angle_gamma   90.00
#
_symmetry.space_group_name_H-M   'P 1'
#
loop_
_entity.id
_entity.type
_entity.pdbx_description
1 polymer ?
#
loop_
_entity_poly.entity_id
_entity_poly.type
_entity_poly.pdbx_seq_one_letter_code
_entity_poly.pdbx_strand_id
1 'polypeptide(L)'
;MSTIAAKLAHLASIRSSILSIPLITTPKARVLAQPSQRVKFLTHYPPNVSNLRLANQDPDLKLLDLVDVRYQELKERELRFNARGKLVRVSVMNGPQKRVEGGKKKKR
;
A
#
# COMPACT_ATOMS: atom_id res chain seq x y z
N MET A 1 31.01 -7.49 41.50
CA MET A 1 30.16 -6.33 41.12
C MET A 1 30.50 -5.18 42.06
N SER A 2 30.90 -4.01 41.56
CA SER A 2 31.23 -2.86 42.43
C SER A 2 29.98 -2.37 43.18
N THR A 3 30.13 -1.93 44.42
CA THR A 3 29.04 -1.40 45.27
C THR A 3 28.32 -0.22 44.62
N ILE A 4 29.03 0.55 43.80
CA ILE A 4 28.51 1.68 43.03
C ILE A 4 27.52 1.21 41.96
N ALA A 5 27.85 0.15 41.21
CA ALA A 5 26.98 -0.37 40.16
C ALA A 5 25.62 -0.85 40.72
N ALA A 6 25.61 -1.47 41.89
CA ALA A 6 24.38 -1.90 42.56
C ALA A 6 23.49 -0.71 43.00
N LYS A 7 24.10 0.35 43.56
CA LYS A 7 23.37 1.57 43.96
C LYS A 7 22.74 2.27 42.74
N LEU A 8 23.47 2.34 41.62
CA LEU A 8 22.97 2.93 40.38
C LEU A 8 21.82 2.12 39.78
N ALA A 9 21.89 0.79 39.80
CA ALA A 9 20.79 -0.08 39.34
C ALA A 9 19.53 0.09 40.20
N HIS A 10 19.68 0.23 41.53
CA HIS A 10 18.57 0.49 42.44
C HIS A 10 17.90 1.84 42.17
N LEU A 11 18.71 2.90 41.97
CA LEU A 11 18.19 4.21 41.59
C LEU A 11 17.42 4.16 40.25
N ALA A 12 17.97 3.45 39.26
CA ALA A 12 17.29 3.26 37.97
C ALA A 12 15.94 2.53 38.11
N SER A 13 15.86 1.54 39.01
CA SER A 13 14.61 0.84 39.33
C SER A 13 13.58 1.78 39.97
N ILE A 14 13.96 2.55 40.99
CA ILE A 14 13.07 3.54 41.62
C ILE A 14 12.54 4.53 40.57
N ARG A 15 13.43 5.04 39.71
CA ARG A 15 13.05 5.99 38.66
C ARG A 15 12.07 5.40 37.66
N SER A 16 12.27 4.13 37.27
CA SER A 16 11.35 3.42 36.36
C SER A 16 9.94 3.27 36.96
N SER A 17 9.86 3.05 38.27
CA SER A 17 8.58 2.95 39.01
C SER A 17 7.86 4.30 39.09
N ILE A 18 8.56 5.36 39.47
CA ILE A 18 7.98 6.71 39.61
C ILE A 18 7.47 7.23 38.26
N LEU A 19 8.25 7.05 37.20
CA LEU A 19 7.92 7.61 35.89
C LEU A 19 7.05 6.67 35.03
N SER A 20 6.78 5.44 35.50
CA SER A 20 6.12 4.40 34.70
C SER A 20 6.81 4.14 33.35
N ILE A 21 8.12 4.43 33.27
CA ILE A 21 8.95 4.19 32.09
C ILE A 21 9.66 2.85 32.29
N PRO A 22 9.44 1.84 31.44
CA PRO A 22 10.07 0.54 31.61
C PRO A 22 11.59 0.65 31.46
N LEU A 23 12.31 -0.01 32.36
CA LEU A 23 13.75 -0.16 32.23
C LEU A 23 14.04 -1.10 31.04
N ILE A 24 14.61 -0.55 29.95
CA ILE A 24 14.92 -1.33 28.75
C ILE A 24 16.17 -2.17 29.01
N THR A 25 15.98 -3.37 29.53
CA THR A 25 17.06 -4.33 29.81
C THR A 25 17.25 -5.35 28.68
N THR A 26 16.23 -5.54 27.86
CA THR A 26 16.24 -6.52 26.77
C THR A 26 15.99 -5.86 25.41
N PRO A 27 16.55 -6.42 24.31
CA PRO A 27 16.31 -5.91 22.97
C PRO A 27 14.83 -6.00 22.56
N LYS A 28 14.06 -6.96 23.10
CA LYS A 28 12.62 -7.09 22.84
C LYS A 28 11.82 -5.92 23.41
N ALA A 29 12.17 -5.45 24.62
CA ALA A 29 11.52 -4.27 25.21
C ALA A 29 11.75 -3.00 24.37
N ARG A 30 12.90 -2.89 23.70
CA ARG A 30 13.21 -1.77 22.80
C ARG A 30 12.30 -1.74 21.57
N VAL A 31 11.95 -2.90 21.00
CA VAL A 31 11.05 -2.98 19.84
C VAL A 31 9.63 -2.55 20.23
N LEU A 32 9.14 -2.99 21.39
CA LEU A 32 7.81 -2.63 21.89
C LEU A 32 7.69 -1.14 22.25
N ALA A 33 8.79 -0.53 22.70
CA ALA A 33 8.84 0.89 23.02
C ALA A 33 8.84 1.80 21.77
N GLN A 34 9.13 1.27 20.58
CA GLN A 34 9.15 2.07 19.36
C GLN A 34 7.72 2.35 18.85
N PRO A 35 7.38 3.61 18.55
CA PRO A 35 6.08 3.93 17.98
C PRO A 35 5.95 3.32 16.57
N SER A 36 4.78 2.76 16.28
CA SER A 36 4.52 2.18 14.96
C SER A 36 4.54 3.27 13.87
N GLN A 37 5.24 3.01 12.76
CA GLN A 37 5.24 3.91 11.60
C GLN A 37 4.07 3.62 10.64
N ARG A 38 3.13 2.75 11.02
CA ARG A 38 2.06 2.24 10.14
C ARG A 38 1.23 3.36 9.52
N VAL A 39 0.77 4.31 10.34
CA VAL A 39 -0.07 5.42 9.87
C VAL A 39 0.67 6.26 8.82
N LYS A 40 1.95 6.57 9.08
CA LYS A 40 2.80 7.34 8.17
C LYS A 40 2.91 6.69 6.79
N PHE A 41 3.02 5.36 6.73
CA PHE A 41 3.06 4.63 5.45
C PHE A 41 1.70 4.51 4.79
N LEU A 42 0.63 4.32 5.56
CA LEU A 42 -0.73 4.22 5.02
C LEU A 42 -1.20 5.53 4.38
N THR A 43 -0.81 6.67 4.93
CA THR A 43 -1.22 8.00 4.43
C THR A 43 -0.21 8.63 3.47
N HIS A 44 0.82 7.88 3.05
CA HIS A 44 1.88 8.42 2.19
C HIS A 44 1.34 8.81 0.80
N TYR A 45 0.45 8.00 0.24
CA TYR A 45 -0.18 8.27 -1.05
C TYR A 45 -1.61 8.75 -0.82
N PRO A 46 -2.13 9.62 -1.71
CA PRO A 46 -3.55 9.96 -1.68
C PRO A 46 -4.39 8.68 -1.85
N PRO A 47 -5.59 8.64 -1.25
CA PRO A 47 -6.47 7.50 -1.41
C PRO A 47 -6.81 7.29 -2.89
N ASN A 48 -6.85 6.02 -3.33
CA ASN A 48 -7.32 5.66 -4.67
C ASN A 48 -8.84 5.84 -4.73
N VAL A 49 -9.30 7.06 -5.03
CA VAL A 49 -10.71 7.39 -5.18
C VAL A 49 -11.10 7.41 -6.66
N SER A 50 -12.26 6.86 -6.98
CA SER A 50 -12.81 6.89 -8.33
C SER A 50 -13.74 8.10 -8.49
N ASN A 51 -13.34 9.06 -9.32
CA ASN A 51 -14.12 10.28 -9.57
C ASN A 51 -15.52 9.97 -10.13
N LEU A 52 -15.64 8.94 -10.98
CA LEU A 52 -16.92 8.52 -11.55
C LEU A 52 -17.85 7.97 -10.45
N ARG A 53 -17.32 7.19 -9.51
CA ARG A 53 -18.11 6.71 -8.36
C ARG A 53 -18.56 7.84 -7.45
N LEU A 54 -17.70 8.85 -7.23
CA LEU A 54 -18.07 10.04 -6.46
C LEU A 54 -19.17 10.83 -7.18
N ALA A 55 -19.01 11.08 -8.48
CA ALA A 55 -19.99 11.81 -9.27
C ALA A 55 -21.38 11.15 -9.25
N ASN A 56 -21.43 9.80 -9.25
CA ASN A 56 -22.70 9.08 -9.19
C ASN A 56 -23.45 9.24 -7.86
N GLN A 57 -22.77 9.66 -6.79
CA GLN A 57 -23.38 9.92 -5.49
C GLN A 57 -24.12 11.27 -5.47
N ASP A 58 -23.68 12.24 -6.28
CA ASP A 58 -24.29 13.55 -6.36
C ASP A 58 -25.42 13.59 -7.41
N PRO A 59 -26.67 13.92 -7.03
CA PRO A 59 -27.80 13.94 -7.96
C PRO A 59 -27.66 15.02 -9.05
N ASP A 60 -27.04 16.16 -8.73
CA ASP A 60 -26.85 17.27 -9.67
C ASP A 60 -25.90 16.91 -10.81
N LEU A 61 -24.92 16.04 -10.53
CA LEU A 61 -23.94 15.59 -11.52
C LEU A 61 -24.46 14.44 -12.39
N LYS A 62 -25.59 13.81 -12.04
CA LYS A 62 -26.19 12.74 -12.87
C LYS A 62 -26.67 13.26 -14.23
N LEU A 63 -27.09 14.52 -14.30
CA LEU A 63 -27.54 15.13 -15.56
C LEU A 63 -26.39 15.34 -16.56
N LEU A 64 -25.15 15.34 -16.08
CA LEU A 64 -23.96 15.64 -16.88
C LEU A 64 -23.36 14.40 -17.56
N ASP A 65 -23.91 13.20 -17.33
CA ASP A 65 -23.47 11.92 -17.90
C ASP A 65 -21.93 11.79 -17.94
N LEU A 66 -21.28 12.05 -16.80
CA LEU A 66 -19.83 12.12 -16.72
C LEU A 66 -19.18 10.77 -17.06
N VAL A 67 -18.20 10.79 -17.96
CA VAL A 67 -17.48 9.60 -18.40
C VAL A 67 -15.99 9.65 -18.07
N ASP A 68 -15.42 8.50 -17.74
CA ASP A 68 -13.98 8.34 -17.56
C ASP A 68 -13.28 8.28 -18.93
N VAL A 69 -12.72 9.42 -19.35
CA VAL A 69 -12.00 9.58 -20.62
C VAL A 69 -10.83 8.60 -20.73
N ARG A 70 -10.08 8.41 -19.64
CA ARG A 70 -8.90 7.53 -19.65
C ARG A 70 -9.32 6.08 -19.84
N TYR A 71 -10.42 5.67 -19.23
CA TYR A 71 -10.99 4.35 -19.45
C TYR A 71 -11.39 4.14 -20.92
N GLN A 72 -12.06 5.12 -21.54
CA GLN A 72 -12.45 5.06 -22.95
C GLN A 72 -11.23 4.94 -23.88
N GLU A 73 -10.20 5.76 -23.69
CA GLU A 73 -8.97 5.72 -24.48
C GLU A 73 -8.29 4.35 -24.41
N LEU A 74 -8.21 3.76 -23.22
CA LEU A 74 -7.61 2.44 -23.05
C LEU A 74 -8.46 1.34 -23.68
N LYS A 75 -9.79 1.44 -23.58
CA LYS A 75 -10.73 0.52 -24.24
C LYS A 75 -10.58 0.58 -25.76
N GLU A 76 -10.53 1.78 -26.35
CA GLU A 76 -10.30 1.96 -27.78
C GLU A 76 -8.94 1.40 -28.22
N ARG A 77 -7.90 1.67 -27.43
CA ARG A 77 -6.57 1.12 -27.68
C ARG A 77 -6.63 -0.41 -27.72
N GLU A 78 -7.30 -1.03 -26.76
CA GLU A 78 -7.48 -2.47 -26.70
C GLU A 78 -8.22 -3.00 -27.95
N LEU A 79 -9.30 -2.34 -28.37
CA LEU A 79 -10.02 -2.69 -29.60
C LEU A 79 -9.11 -2.62 -30.83
N ARG A 80 -8.26 -1.60 -30.94
CA ARG A 80 -7.29 -1.46 -32.05
C ARG A 80 -6.24 -2.58 -32.03
N PHE A 81 -5.80 -3.03 -30.85
CA PHE A 81 -4.88 -4.17 -30.73
C PHE A 81 -5.56 -5.48 -31.10
N ASN A 82 -6.80 -5.69 -30.64
CA ASN A 82 -7.59 -6.88 -30.95
C ASN A 82 -7.89 -6.98 -32.45
N ALA A 83 -8.23 -5.86 -33.11
CA ALA A 83 -8.41 -5.81 -34.57
C ALA A 83 -7.15 -6.23 -35.34
N ARG A 84 -5.96 -6.05 -34.75
CA ARG A 84 -4.66 -6.47 -35.32
C ARG A 84 -4.25 -7.88 -34.90
N GLY A 85 -5.09 -8.62 -34.17
CA GLY A 85 -4.76 -9.93 -33.61
C GLY A 85 -3.65 -9.89 -32.54
N LYS A 86 -3.38 -8.71 -31.95
CA LYS A 86 -2.35 -8.54 -30.92
C LYS A 86 -3.01 -8.50 -29.56
N LEU A 87 -2.51 -9.32 -28.63
CA LEU A 87 -2.98 -9.33 -27.25
C LEU A 87 -2.35 -8.20 -26.44
N VAL A 88 -3.18 -7.49 -25.67
CA VAL A 88 -2.72 -6.50 -24.68
C VAL A 88 -2.39 -7.24 -23.39
N ARG A 89 -1.25 -6.94 -22.76
CA ARG A 89 -0.79 -7.63 -21.54
C ARG A 89 -1.75 -7.48 -20.36
N VAL A 90 -2.37 -6.32 -20.24
CA VAL A 90 -3.40 -6.00 -19.23
C VAL A 90 -4.58 -5.40 -19.99
N SER A 91 -5.65 -6.17 -20.13
CA SER A 91 -6.90 -5.64 -20.69
C SER A 91 -7.66 -4.86 -19.65
N VAL A 92 -8.35 -3.83 -20.12
CA VAL A 92 -9.25 -3.05 -19.27
C VAL A 92 -10.56 -3.79 -19.07
N MET A 93 -11.02 -4.55 -20.07
CA MET A 93 -12.29 -5.29 -20.04
C MET A 93 -12.18 -6.62 -19.28
N ASN A 94 -11.11 -7.39 -19.51
CA ASN A 94 -11.00 -8.78 -19.05
C ASN A 94 -9.86 -9.00 -18.02
N GLY A 95 -9.15 -7.95 -17.60
CA GLY A 95 -8.03 -8.03 -16.68
C GLY A 95 -6.72 -8.56 -17.30
N PRO A 96 -5.80 -9.14 -16.51
CA PRO A 96 -4.51 -9.61 -17.01
C PRO A 96 -4.66 -10.80 -17.96
N GLN A 97 -4.18 -10.66 -19.20
CA GLN A 97 -4.28 -11.70 -20.22
C GLN A 97 -3.00 -12.52 -20.31
N LYS A 98 -3.13 -13.86 -20.23
CA LYS A 98 -2.03 -14.78 -20.54
C LYS A 98 -1.93 -14.91 -22.06
N ARG A 99 -0.69 -14.87 -22.59
CA ARG A 99 -0.47 -15.25 -23.99
C ARG A 99 -0.86 -16.72 -24.16
N VAL A 100 -1.64 -17.03 -25.19
CA VAL A 100 -1.94 -18.41 -25.55
C VAL A 100 -0.61 -19.15 -25.75
N GLU A 101 -0.39 -20.21 -24.99
CA GLU A 101 0.85 -20.98 -24.95
C GLU A 101 1.08 -21.67 -26.31
N GLY A 102 1.79 -20.99 -27.22
CA GLY A 102 1.87 -21.46 -28.61
C GLY A 102 3.01 -20.86 -29.42
N GLY A 103 4.18 -20.68 -28.82
CA GLY A 103 5.40 -20.33 -29.56
C GLY A 103 6.46 -21.38 -29.33
N LYS A 104 6.77 -22.21 -30.34
CA LYS A 104 7.92 -23.13 -30.31
C LYS A 104 9.17 -22.31 -29.95
N LYS A 105 9.65 -22.48 -28.71
CA LYS A 105 10.91 -21.89 -28.25
C LYS A 105 12.03 -22.51 -29.10
N LYS A 106 12.54 -21.78 -30.09
CA LYS A 106 13.72 -22.20 -30.86
C LYS A 106 14.88 -22.24 -29.87
N LYS A 107 15.32 -23.45 -29.49
CA LYS A 107 16.55 -23.66 -28.72
C LYS A 107 17.69 -23.06 -29.56
N ARG A 108 18.39 -22.09 -29.00
CA ARG A 108 19.73 -21.71 -29.43
C ARG A 108 20.71 -22.65 -28.76
#